data_AF-A0A9D2T2F7-F1
#
_entry.id   AF-A0A9D2T2F7-F1
#
_cell.length_a   1.000
_cell.length_b   1.000
_cell.length_c   1.000
_cell.angle_alpha   90.00
_cell.angle_beta   90.00
_cell.angle_gamma   90.00
#
_symmetry.space_group_name_H-M   'P 1'
#
loop_
_entity.id
_entity.type
_entity.pdbx_description
1 polymer ?
#
loop_
_entity_poly.entity_id
_entity_poly.type
_entity_poly.pdbx_seq_one_letter_code
_entity_poly.pdbx_strand_id
1 'polypeptide(L)' 'MFTFAGRVIKNLFKKPATTQYPFEPVEYPERMRGHIRIEIENCISCGLCMRSCPSQAIRVDRKAGTW' A
#
# COMPACT_ATOMS: atom_id res chain seq x y z
N MET A 1 -21.07 -36.72 13.50
CA MET A 1 -19.71 -36.27 13.89
C MET A 1 -18.72 -36.13 12.71
N PHE A 2 -19.02 -36.61 11.48
CA PHE A 2 -18.05 -36.62 10.35
C PHE A 2 -18.42 -35.75 9.13
N THR A 3 -19.20 -34.69 9.30
CA THR A 3 -19.68 -33.86 8.16
C THR A 3 -18.57 -33.08 7.43
N PHE A 4 -17.38 -32.96 8.02
CA PHE A 4 -16.26 -32.18 7.45
C PHE A 4 -15.19 -33.01 6.74
N ALA A 5 -15.21 -34.34 6.83
CA ALA A 5 -14.15 -35.21 6.29
C ALA A 5 -13.93 -35.01 4.77
N GLY A 6 -15.01 -34.89 4.00
CA GLY A 6 -14.92 -34.63 2.55
C GLY A 6 -14.28 -33.29 2.18
N ARG A 7 -14.45 -32.25 3.02
CA ARG A 7 -13.79 -30.94 2.80
C ARG A 7 -12.31 -30.99 3.15
N VAL A 8 -11.93 -31.74 4.18
CA VAL A 8 -10.52 -31.92 4.58
C VAL A 8 -9.72 -32.58 3.47
N ILE A 9 -10.22 -33.69 2.92
CA ILE A 9 -9.56 -34.39 1.79
C ILE A 9 -9.44 -33.46 0.58
N LYS A 10 -10.52 -32.75 0.23
CA LYS A 10 -10.50 -31.83 -0.92
C LYS A 10 -9.52 -30.66 -0.75
N ASN A 11 -9.35 -30.14 0.45
CA ASN A 11 -8.44 -29.03 0.72
C ASN A 11 -6.98 -29.48 0.80
N LEU A 12 -6.69 -30.72 1.22
CA LEU A 12 -5.33 -31.26 1.27
C LEU A 12 -4.64 -31.27 -0.12
N PHE A 13 -5.40 -31.52 -1.19
CA PHE A 13 -4.89 -31.56 -2.56
C PHE A 13 -4.97 -30.23 -3.32
N LYS A 14 -5.45 -29.16 -2.68
CA LYS A 14 -5.45 -27.82 -3.30
C LYS A 14 -4.17 -27.08 -2.95
N LYS A 15 -3.78 -26.15 -3.83
CA LYS A 15 -2.70 -25.20 -3.50
C LYS A 15 -3.06 -24.42 -2.23
N PRO A 16 -2.07 -24.14 -1.36
CA PRO A 16 -2.31 -23.32 -0.18
C PRO A 16 -2.75 -21.92 -0.60
N ALA A 17 -3.61 -21.30 0.20
CA ALA A 17 -4.06 -19.92 -0.04
C ALA A 17 -2.99 -18.87 0.33
N THR A 18 -1.84 -19.29 0.83
CA THR A 18 -0.75 -18.43 1.30
C THR A 18 0.20 -18.08 0.16
N THR A 19 0.76 -16.88 0.19
CA THR A 19 1.91 -16.46 -0.62
C THR A 19 3.21 -16.66 0.16
N GLN A 20 4.34 -16.86 -0.53
CA GLN A 20 5.64 -17.06 0.12
C GLN A 20 6.36 -15.74 0.40
N TYR A 21 5.82 -14.90 1.29
CA TYR A 21 6.52 -13.68 1.73
C TYR A 21 7.75 -14.05 2.60
N PRO A 22 8.94 -13.44 2.40
CA PRO A 22 9.28 -12.33 1.49
C PRO A 22 9.86 -12.75 0.14
N PHE A 23 9.91 -14.05 -0.18
CA PHE A 23 10.56 -14.59 -1.38
C PHE A 23 9.78 -14.31 -2.67
N GLU A 24 8.45 -14.25 -2.59
CA GLU A 24 7.55 -13.91 -3.70
C GLU A 24 6.95 -12.51 -3.47
N PRO A 25 7.18 -11.54 -4.39
CA PRO A 25 6.65 -10.20 -4.24
C PRO A 25 5.13 -10.20 -4.42
N VAL A 26 4.45 -9.39 -3.62
CA VAL A 26 3.00 -9.20 -3.73
C VAL A 26 2.71 -8.30 -4.94
N GLU A 27 1.82 -8.73 -5.82
CA GLU A 27 1.29 -7.87 -6.88
C GLU A 27 0.31 -6.86 -6.28
N TYR A 28 0.67 -5.57 -6.36
CA TYR A 28 -0.17 -4.49 -5.90
C TYR A 28 -1.11 -4.01 -7.02
N PRO A 29 -2.39 -3.75 -6.73
CA PRO A 29 -3.29 -3.12 -7.69
C PRO A 29 -2.77 -1.76 -8.15
N GLU A 30 -2.99 -1.41 -9.42
CA GLU A 30 -2.47 -0.18 -10.06
C GLU A 30 -2.75 1.11 -9.28
N ARG A 31 -3.93 1.20 -8.62
CA ARG A 31 -4.36 2.39 -7.86
C ARG A 31 -4.21 2.23 -6.35
N MET A 32 -3.36 1.32 -5.88
CA MET A 32 -3.09 1.17 -4.46
C MET A 32 -2.43 2.44 -3.90
N ARG A 33 -2.98 2.98 -2.82
CA ARG A 33 -2.37 4.10 -2.09
C ARG A 33 -1.33 3.56 -1.11
N GLY A 34 -0.10 3.45 -1.58
CA GLY A 34 1.08 3.07 -0.77
C GLY A 34 1.84 4.28 -0.24
N HIS A 35 3.13 4.35 -0.56
CA HIS A 35 4.00 5.44 -0.16
C HIS A 35 3.78 6.71 -1.01
N ILE A 36 3.73 7.87 -0.36
CA ILE A 36 3.60 9.16 -1.04
C ILE A 36 4.95 9.54 -1.64
N ARG A 37 5.01 9.79 -2.95
CA ARG A 37 6.21 10.29 -3.63
C ARG A 37 5.90 11.65 -4.25
N ILE A 38 6.82 12.59 -4.09
CA ILE A 38 6.79 13.89 -4.77
C ILE A 38 7.91 13.97 -5.80
N GLU A 39 7.60 14.50 -6.97
CA GLU A 39 8.60 14.94 -7.94
C GLU A 39 8.97 16.38 -7.61
N ILE A 40 10.08 16.57 -6.89
CA ILE A 40 10.44 17.88 -6.33
C ILE A 40 10.72 18.93 -7.40
N GLU A 41 11.20 18.51 -8.57
CA GLU A 41 11.44 19.36 -9.74
C GLU A 41 10.17 20.05 -10.24
N ASN A 42 9.01 19.39 -10.08
CA ASN A 42 7.70 19.91 -10.47
C ASN A 42 7.00 20.68 -9.33
N CYS A 43 7.57 20.68 -8.12
CA CYS A 43 6.96 21.31 -6.95
C CYS A 43 7.25 22.81 -6.88
N ILE A 44 6.21 23.64 -6.90
CA ILE A 44 6.32 25.10 -6.73
C ILE A 44 6.18 25.55 -5.26
N SER A 45 6.25 24.62 -4.31
CA SER A 45 6.11 24.87 -2.86
C SER A 45 4.83 25.66 -2.48
N CYS A 46 3.71 25.38 -3.14
CA CYS A 46 2.44 26.11 -2.92
C CYS A 46 1.76 25.81 -1.57
N GLY A 47 2.16 24.72 -0.90
CA GLY A 47 1.61 24.29 0.38
C GLY A 47 0.18 23.74 0.34
N LEU A 48 -0.40 23.50 -0.84
CA LEU A 48 -1.75 22.95 -0.95
C LEU A 48 -1.84 21.53 -0.38
N CYS A 49 -0.86 20.68 -0.66
CA CYS A 49 -0.78 19.33 -0.12
C CYS A 49 -0.70 19.30 1.42
N MET A 50 0.07 20.22 2.03
CA MET A 50 0.12 20.40 3.49
C MET A 50 -1.25 20.80 4.05
N ARG A 51 -1.93 21.78 3.44
CA ARG A 51 -3.26 22.22 3.88
C ARG A 51 -4.34 21.14 3.73
N SER A 52 -4.27 20.35 2.66
CA SER A 52 -5.24 19.28 2.38
C SER A 52 -4.98 18.01 3.20
N CYS A 53 -3.82 17.90 3.85
CA CYS A 53 -3.45 16.70 4.60
C CYS A 53 -4.27 16.59 5.89
N PRO A 54 -5.14 15.57 6.04
CA PRO A 54 -5.98 15.44 7.23
C PRO A 54 -5.17 15.13 8.49
N SER A 55 -4.06 14.40 8.35
CA SER A 55 -3.16 14.03 9.44
C SER A 55 -2.06 15.05 9.71
N GLN A 56 -1.99 16.13 8.92
CA GLN A 56 -0.94 17.16 9.01
C GLN A 56 0.50 16.60 8.93
N ALA A 57 0.69 15.51 8.18
CA ALA A 57 1.97 14.80 8.06
C ALA A 57 2.94 15.43 7.04
N ILE A 58 2.48 16.40 6.24
CA ILE A 58 3.27 17.04 5.17
C ILE A 58 3.63 18.45 5.61
N ARG A 59 4.88 18.89 5.39
CA ARG A 59 5.35 20.23 5.81
C ARG A 59 6.03 20.97 4.67
N VAL A 60 5.36 21.98 4.13
CA VAL A 60 5.91 22.79 3.04
C VAL A 60 6.32 24.17 3.54
N ASP A 61 7.54 24.59 3.21
CA ASP A 61 8.02 25.97 3.39
C ASP A 61 8.14 26.65 2.03
N ARG A 62 7.29 27.66 1.80
CA ARG A 62 7.25 28.40 0.54
C ARG A 62 8.44 29.34 0.34
N LYS A 63 9.05 29.84 1.42
CA LYS A 63 10.23 30.73 1.34
C LYS A 63 11.50 29.92 1.14
N ALA A 64 11.62 28.81 1.85
CA ALA A 64 12.76 27.92 1.72
C ALA A 64 12.68 27.02 0.46
N GLY A 65 11.48 26.88 -0.13
CA GLY A 65 11.27 26.01 -1.28
C GLY A 65 11.34 24.52 -0.93
N THR A 66 11.02 24.16 0.31
CA THR A 66 11.12 22.79 0.82
C THR A 66 9.74 22.16 0.99
N TRP A 67 9.67 20.85 0.78
CA TRP A 67 8.49 20.00 0.97
C TRP A 67 8.77 18.92 2.01
#